data_AF-A0A7D5LA62-F1
#
_entry.id   AF-A0A7D5LA62-F1
#
_cell.length_a   1.000
_cell.length_b   1.000
_cell.length_c   1.000
_cell.angle_alpha   90.00
_cell.angle_beta   90.00
_cell.angle_gamma   90.00
#
_symmetry.space_group_name_H-M   'P 1'
#
loop_
_entity.id
_entity.type
_entity.pdbx_description
1 polymer ?
#
loop_
_entity_poly.entity_id
_entity_poly.type
_entity_poly.pdbx_seq_one_letter_code
_entity_poly.pdbx_strand_id
1 'polypeptide(L)'
;MIDQPTWRSVLVSYAAMAAIPLSLWAVSRPLAAVAVLAAAAALFVGVRRAPGLARCYRECRGIAFDLGGTVRVTIAWEPTRDPA
;
A
#
# COMPACT_ATOMS: atom_id res chain seq x y z
N MET A 1 -39.20 3.98 9.47
CA MET A 1 -37.86 4.16 10.06
C MET A 1 -36.89 3.83 8.95
N ILE A 2 -36.36 4.85 8.26
CA ILE A 2 -35.45 4.68 7.13
C ILE A 2 -34.06 4.60 7.74
N ASP A 3 -33.50 3.39 7.85
CA ASP A 3 -32.13 3.19 8.30
C ASP A 3 -31.20 4.06 7.47
N GLN A 4 -30.44 4.97 8.10
CA GLN A 4 -29.45 5.75 7.39
C GLN A 4 -28.44 4.78 6.77
N PRO A 5 -28.29 4.76 5.43
CA PRO A 5 -27.35 3.86 4.79
C PRO A 5 -25.95 4.25 5.26
N THR A 6 -25.40 3.44 6.16
CA THR A 6 -24.01 3.60 6.59
C THR A 6 -23.12 3.46 5.37
N TRP A 7 -22.00 4.20 5.33
CA TRP A 7 -21.13 4.20 4.16
C TRP A 7 -20.60 2.80 3.79
N ARG A 8 -20.53 1.89 4.79
CA ARG A 8 -20.29 0.46 4.59
C ARG A 8 -21.37 -0.22 3.76
N SER A 9 -22.65 0.06 3.97
CA SER A 9 -23.74 -0.56 3.20
C SER A 9 -23.66 -0.23 1.71
N VAL A 10 -23.32 1.02 1.39
CA VAL A 10 -23.17 1.47 0.01
C VAL A 10 -21.98 0.74 -0.63
N LEU A 11 -20.83 0.70 0.03
CA LEU A 11 -19.64 0.00 -0.45
C LEU A 11 -19.89 -1.51 -0.65
N VAL A 12 -20.63 -2.15 0.27
CA VAL A 12 -20.98 -3.57 0.16
C VAL A 12 -21.88 -3.82 -1.06
N SER A 13 -22.87 -2.97 -1.32
CA SER A 13 -23.75 -3.10 -2.49
C SER A 13 -22.98 -2.96 -3.81
N TYR A 14 -22.06 -1.99 -3.89
CA TYR A 14 -21.19 -1.85 -5.06
C TYR A 14 -20.23 -3.03 -5.22
N ALA A 15 -19.66 -3.54 -4.13
CA ALA A 15 -18.81 -4.72 -4.16
C ALA A 15 -19.57 -5.97 -4.64
N ALA A 16 -20.81 -6.15 -4.19
CA ALA A 16 -21.67 -7.24 -4.62
C ALA A 16 -21.99 -7.17 -6.12
N MET A 17 -22.28 -5.98 -6.65
CA MET A 17 -22.50 -5.79 -8.10
C MET A 17 -21.22 -6.07 -8.92
N ALA A 18 -20.06 -5.68 -8.41
CA ALA A 18 -18.78 -5.92 -9.08
C ALA A 18 -18.30 -7.38 -9.01
N ALA A 19 -18.83 -8.19 -8.07
CA ALA A 19 -18.36 -9.56 -7.85
C ALA A 19 -18.55 -10.48 -9.06
N ILE A 20 -19.66 -10.34 -9.79
CA ILE A 20 -19.97 -11.16 -10.96
C ILE A 20 -18.98 -10.92 -12.11
N PRO A 21 -18.78 -9.69 -12.61
CA PRO A 21 -17.79 -9.46 -13.66
C PRO A 21 -16.35 -9.74 -13.21
N LEU A 22 -16.02 -9.48 -11.93
CA LEU A 22 -14.69 -9.79 -11.39
C LEU A 22 -14.41 -11.29 -11.32
N SER A 23 -15.38 -12.10 -10.89
CA SER A 23 -15.22 -13.55 -10.85
C SER A 23 -15.06 -14.13 -12.26
N LEU A 24 -15.85 -13.65 -13.22
CA LEU A 24 -15.71 -14.05 -14.62
C LEU A 24 -14.33 -13.68 -15.19
N TRP A 25 -13.86 -12.46 -14.89
CA TRP A 25 -12.53 -11.99 -15.29
C TRP A 25 -11.42 -12.85 -14.65
N ALA A 26 -11.54 -13.15 -13.36
CA ALA A 26 -10.57 -13.97 -12.63
C ALA A 26 -10.46 -15.39 -13.19
N VAL A 27 -11.59 -16.00 -13.58
CA VAL A 27 -11.61 -17.32 -14.24
C VAL A 27 -10.93 -17.25 -15.62
N SER A 28 -11.17 -16.18 -16.39
CA SER A 28 -10.53 -16.04 -17.71
C SER A 28 -9.02 -15.75 -17.64
N ARG A 29 -8.54 -15.13 -16.55
CA ARG A 29 -7.13 -14.73 -16.37
C ARG A 29 -6.63 -15.03 -14.95
N PRO A 30 -6.43 -16.31 -14.61
CA PRO A 30 -6.12 -16.73 -13.23
C PRO A 30 -4.80 -16.14 -12.74
N LEU A 31 -3.76 -16.09 -13.59
CA LEU A 31 -2.46 -15.52 -13.21
C LEU A 31 -2.54 -14.02 -12.92
N ALA A 32 -3.31 -13.26 -13.70
CA ALA A 32 -3.51 -11.84 -13.47
C ALA A 32 -4.28 -11.60 -12.16
N ALA A 33 -5.29 -12.42 -11.87
CA ALA A 33 -6.01 -12.36 -10.60
C ALA A 33 -5.09 -12.60 -9.40
N VAL A 34 -4.21 -13.60 -9.46
CA VAL A 34 -3.21 -13.87 -8.41
C VAL A 34 -2.27 -12.68 -8.24
N ALA A 35 -1.78 -12.09 -9.34
CA ALA A 35 -0.91 -10.92 -9.27
C ALA A 35 -1.60 -9.71 -8.61
N VAL A 36 -2.86 -9.44 -8.97
CA VAL A 36 -3.65 -8.36 -8.37
C VAL A 36 -3.87 -8.61 -6.87
N LEU A 37 -4.20 -9.84 -6.46
CA LEU A 37 -4.36 -10.20 -5.05
C LEU A 37 -3.04 -10.05 -4.27
N ALA A 38 -1.92 -10.51 -4.84
CA ALA A 38 -0.61 -10.36 -4.24
C ALA A 38 -0.22 -8.88 -4.07
N ALA A 39 -0.46 -8.05 -5.08
CA ALA A 39 -0.22 -6.61 -5.01
C ALA A 39 -1.10 -5.93 -3.96
N ALA A 40 -2.38 -6.28 -3.88
CA ALA A 40 -3.29 -5.76 -2.86
C ALA A 40 -2.85 -6.14 -1.45
N ALA A 41 -2.42 -7.38 -1.25
CA ALA A 41 -1.89 -7.86 0.04
C ALA A 41 -0.60 -7.12 0.42
N ALA A 42 0.34 -6.97 -0.52
CA ALA A 42 1.59 -6.25 -0.31
C ALA A 42 1.34 -4.78 0.04
N LEU A 43 0.41 -4.12 -0.66
CA LEU A 43 -0.01 -2.74 -0.34
C LEU A 43 -0.62 -2.65 1.05
N PHE A 44 -1.51 -3.56 1.42
CA PHE A 44 -2.16 -3.54 2.72
C PHE A 44 -1.15 -3.70 3.88
N VAL A 45 -0.21 -4.63 3.74
CA VAL A 45 0.89 -4.81 4.69
C VAL A 45 1.79 -3.57 4.71
N GLY A 46 2.12 -3.04 3.53
CA GLY A 46 2.91 -1.83 3.33
C GLY A 46 2.30 -0.62 4.03
N VAL A 47 1.02 -0.32 3.79
CA VAL A 47 0.29 0.80 4.42
C VAL A 47 0.24 0.66 5.94
N ARG A 48 0.06 -0.56 6.48
CA ARG A 48 0.09 -0.79 7.92
C ARG A 48 1.46 -0.56 8.55
N ARG A 49 2.54 -0.81 7.81
CA ARG A 49 3.93 -0.64 8.27
C ARG A 49 4.50 0.74 7.95
N ALA A 50 3.93 1.42 6.95
CA ALA A 50 4.32 2.75 6.49
C ALA A 50 4.36 3.83 7.59
N PRO A 51 3.43 3.91 8.57
CA PRO A 51 3.50 4.96 9.59
C PRO A 51 4.74 4.83 10.49
N GLY A 52 5.22 3.62 10.77
CA GLY A 52 6.47 3.41 11.52
C GLY A 52 7.70 3.82 10.71
N LEU A 53 7.72 3.46 9.42
CA LEU A 53 8.77 3.87 8.48
C LEU A 53 8.77 5.39 8.24
N ALA A 54 7.61 6.02 8.17
CA ALA A 54 7.47 7.46 7.96
C ALA A 54 7.85 8.30 9.19
N ARG A 55 7.69 7.75 10.40
CA ARG A 55 8.27 8.35 11.62
C ARG A 55 9.78 8.21 11.64
N CYS A 56 10.29 7.00 11.40
CA CYS A 56 11.73 6.74 11.34
C CYS A 56 12.42 7.60 10.27
N TYR A 57 11.80 7.80 9.11
CA TYR A 57 12.30 8.70 8.07
C TYR A 57 12.38 10.16 8.53
N ARG A 58 11.36 10.63 9.26
CA ARG A 58 11.34 11.99 9.82
C ARG A 58 12.33 12.18 10.97
N GLU A 59 12.50 11.19 11.83
CA GLU A 59 13.40 11.25 12.98
C GLU A 59 14.88 10.99 12.58
N CYS A 60 15.14 10.01 11.71
CA CYS A 60 16.50 9.53 11.43
C CYS A 60 17.23 10.33 10.34
N ARG A 61 16.57 11.26 9.62
CA ARG A 61 17.14 12.05 8.52
C ARG A 61 17.96 11.22 7.50
N GLY A 62 17.62 9.94 7.34
CA GLY A 62 18.27 9.07 6.39
C GLY A 62 17.51 7.77 6.18
N ILE A 63 17.56 7.27 4.94
CA ILE A 63 16.95 6.00 4.54
C ILE A 63 18.08 5.01 4.28
N ALA A 64 18.03 3.88 4.98
CA ALA A 64 18.85 2.72 4.65
C ALA A 64 17.96 1.74 3.88
N PHE A 65 18.16 1.64 2.57
CA PHE A 65 17.56 0.59 1.77
C PHE A 65 18.52 -0.61 1.77
N ASP A 66 18.06 -1.72 2.34
CA ASP A 66 18.75 -3.00 2.25
C ASP A 66 18.22 -3.72 1.00
N LEU A 67 19.03 -3.74 -0.06
CA LEU A 67 18.67 -4.34 -1.35
C LEU A 67 18.99 -5.84 -1.41
N GLY A 68 19.24 -6.46 -0.25
CA GLY A 68 19.53 -7.89 -0.14
C GLY A 68 21.03 -8.16 -0.10
N GLY A 69 21.50 -8.60 1.07
CA GLY A 69 22.73 -9.39 1.26
C GLY A 69 24.06 -8.63 1.26
N THR A 70 24.23 -7.63 0.39
CA THR A 70 25.57 -7.03 0.21
C THR A 70 25.58 -5.53 -0.08
N VAL A 71 24.43 -4.90 -0.36
CA VAL A 71 24.39 -3.49 -0.73
C VAL A 71 23.40 -2.74 0.16
N ARG A 72 23.96 -1.91 1.05
CA ARG A 72 23.23 -0.95 1.88
C ARG A 72 23.48 0.45 1.34
N VAL A 73 22.44 1.08 0.79
CA VAL A 73 22.51 2.48 0.36
C VAL A 73 21.97 3.34 1.49
N THR A 74 22.83 4.19 2.05
CA THR A 74 22.47 5.11 3.13
C THR A 74 22.46 6.51 2.56
N ILE A 75 21.28 7.13 2.46
CA ILE A 75 21.16 8.53 2.04
C ILE A 75 21.07 9.35 3.32
N ALA A 76 22.15 10.04 3.68
CA ALA A 76 22.15 11.01 4.78
C ALA A 76 22.05 12.42 4.20
N TRP A 77 21.10 13.20 4.72
CA TRP A 77 20.96 14.61 4.32
C TRP A 77 21.78 15.48 5.29
N GLU A 78 22.90 16.01 4.83
CA GLU A 78 23.60 17.08 5.54
C GLU A 78 22.80 18.38 5.41
N PRO A 79 22.64 19.17 6.50
CA PRO A 79 21.99 20.46 6.41
C PRO A 79 22.81 21.32 5.45
N THR A 80 22.20 21.73 4.34
CA THR A 80 22.78 22.69 3.40
C THR A 80 23.23 23.88 4.23
N ARG A 81 24.55 24.01 4.40
CA ARG A 81 25.15 25.12 5.11
C ARG A 81 24.94 26.33 4.22
N ASP A 82 23.89 27.09 4.50
CA ASP A 82 23.61 28.36 3.85
C ASP A 82 24.83 29.27 4.10
N PRO A 83 25.57 29.70 3.06
CA PRO A 83 26.67 30.64 3.25
C PRO A 83 26.07 32.00 3.63
N ALA A 84 26.38 32.44 4.85
CA ALA A 84 26.02 33.76 5.40
C ALA A 84 26.61 34.92 4.59
#